data_AF-A0A356R5Z0-F1
#
_entry.id   AF-A0A356R5Z0-F1
#
_cell.length_a   1.000
_cell.length_b   1.000
_cell.length_c   1.000
_cell.angle_alpha   90.00
_cell.angle_beta   90.00
_cell.angle_gamma   90.00
#
_symmetry.space_group_name_H-M   'P 1'
#
loop_
_entity.id
_entity.type
_entity.pdbx_description
1 polymer ?
#
loop_
_entity_poly.entity_id
_entity_poly.type
_entity_poly.pdbx_seq_one_letter_code
_entity_poly.pdbx_strand_id
1 'polypeptide(L)'
;MKTNPLGDVSLETFLGEYWQKKPLLIRQALPGIKPPIAADELAGLACEEEVESRLIIQDPASDQWELSHGPFTDATFSDLPTAHWTLLVQAVDHWVPAAAEFLSEFYFIPSWRVDD
;
A
#
# COMPACT_ATOMS: atom_id res chain seq x y z
N MET A 1 13.49 -19.86 5.58
CA MET A 1 13.20 -20.02 4.15
C MET A 1 12.69 -18.68 3.66
N LYS A 2 13.14 -18.18 2.51
CA LYS A 2 12.52 -16.99 1.91
C LYS A 2 11.07 -17.31 1.60
N THR A 3 10.16 -16.41 1.94
CA THR A 3 8.74 -16.59 1.69
C THR A 3 8.51 -16.50 0.19
N ASN A 4 7.67 -17.37 -0.39
CA ASN A 4 7.33 -17.25 -1.81
C ASN A 4 5.99 -16.52 -1.92
N PRO A 5 5.95 -15.23 -2.33
CA PRO A 5 4.69 -14.50 -2.48
C PRO A 5 3.81 -15.05 -3.61
N LEU A 6 4.30 -16.01 -4.40
CA LEU A 6 3.53 -16.70 -5.42
C LEU A 6 2.77 -17.94 -4.89
N GLY A 7 2.91 -18.27 -3.60
CA GLY A 7 2.29 -19.47 -3.01
C GLY A 7 2.74 -20.75 -3.73
N ASP A 8 1.78 -21.52 -4.23
CA ASP A 8 2.03 -22.76 -5.00
C ASP A 8 2.28 -22.50 -6.50
N VAL A 9 2.16 -21.26 -6.97
CA VAL A 9 2.40 -20.90 -8.37
C VAL A 9 3.90 -20.74 -8.59
N SER A 10 4.44 -21.48 -9.56
CA SER A 10 5.85 -21.32 -9.94
C SER A 10 6.08 -19.95 -10.61
N LEU A 11 7.29 -19.41 -10.49
CA LEU A 11 7.66 -18.17 -11.17
C LEU A 11 7.49 -18.29 -12.70
N GLU A 12 7.84 -19.44 -13.28
CA GLU A 12 7.66 -19.71 -14.71
C GLU A 12 6.20 -19.61 -15.13
N THR A 13 5.30 -20.26 -14.38
CA THR A 13 3.86 -20.18 -14.62
C THR A 13 3.34 -18.76 -14.43
N PHE A 14 3.79 -18.06 -13.39
CA PHE A 14 3.39 -16.68 -13.12
C PHE A 14 3.76 -15.75 -14.29
N LEU A 15 5.00 -15.78 -14.76
CA LEU A 15 5.45 -14.96 -15.90
C LEU A 15 4.85 -15.40 -17.24
N GLY A 16 4.69 -16.72 -17.42
CA GLY A 16 4.18 -17.32 -18.65
C GLY A 16 2.69 -17.11 -18.87
N GLU A 17 1.89 -17.06 -17.82
CA GLU A 17 0.42 -17.02 -17.94
C GLU A 17 -0.26 -15.80 -17.33
N TYR A 18 0.32 -15.16 -16.31
CA TYR A 18 -0.38 -14.15 -15.50
C TYR A 18 0.20 -12.74 -15.63
N TRP A 19 1.52 -12.60 -15.52
CA TRP A 19 2.19 -11.30 -15.54
C TRP A 19 1.83 -10.51 -16.81
N GLN A 20 1.22 -9.33 -16.61
CA GLN A 20 0.68 -8.46 -17.67
C GLN A 20 -0.32 -9.12 -18.64
N LYS A 21 -1.03 -10.17 -18.20
CA LYS A 21 -2.00 -10.92 -19.03
C LYS A 21 -3.38 -11.03 -18.39
N LYS A 22 -3.45 -11.50 -17.14
CA LYS A 22 -4.71 -11.71 -16.42
C LYS A 22 -4.49 -11.62 -14.89
N PRO A 23 -5.49 -11.17 -14.13
CA PRO A 23 -5.39 -11.12 -12.67
C PRO A 23 -5.28 -12.52 -12.05
N LEU A 24 -4.60 -12.60 -10.90
CA LEU A 24 -4.42 -13.82 -10.11
C LEU A 24 -4.62 -13.50 -8.63
N LEU A 25 -5.50 -14.24 -7.95
CA LEU A 25 -5.65 -14.19 -6.49
C LEU A 25 -4.86 -15.33 -5.85
N ILE A 26 -3.83 -14.99 -5.08
CA ILE A 26 -3.02 -15.94 -4.32
C ILE A 26 -3.43 -15.86 -2.84
N ARG A 27 -4.17 -16.85 -2.36
CA ARG A 27 -4.64 -16.88 -0.97
C ARG A 27 -3.49 -17.25 -0.05
N GLN A 28 -3.34 -16.52 1.06
CA GLN A 28 -2.27 -16.75 2.04
C GLN A 28 -0.86 -16.76 1.40
N ALA A 29 -0.63 -15.89 0.40
CA ALA A 29 0.67 -15.73 -0.25
C ALA A 29 1.82 -15.50 0.73
N LEU A 30 1.56 -14.72 1.79
CA LEU A 30 2.51 -14.38 2.85
C LEU A 30 1.87 -14.68 4.21
N PRO A 31 1.93 -15.95 4.69
CA PRO A 31 1.32 -16.33 5.96
C PRO A 31 1.94 -15.55 7.12
N GLY A 32 1.09 -15.00 7.99
CA GLY A 32 1.56 -14.28 9.18
C GLY A 32 2.20 -12.91 8.89
N ILE A 33 1.98 -12.36 7.69
CA ILE A 33 2.36 -10.98 7.36
C ILE A 33 1.85 -10.00 8.42
N LYS A 34 2.72 -9.07 8.80
CA LYS A 34 2.38 -7.93 9.66
C LYS A 34 2.47 -6.65 8.84
N PRO A 35 1.63 -5.65 9.11
CA PRO A 35 1.79 -4.34 8.50
C PRO A 35 3.22 -3.80 8.76
N PRO A 36 3.90 -3.25 7.75
CA PRO A 36 5.26 -2.72 7.91
C PRO A 36 5.32 -1.43 8.75
N ILE A 37 4.16 -0.78 8.95
CA ILE A 37 3.98 0.46 9.69
C ILE A 37 2.61 0.44 10.38
N ALA A 38 2.50 1.01 11.58
CA ALA A 38 1.22 1.16 12.27
C ALA A 38 0.37 2.29 11.65
N ALA A 39 -0.95 2.26 11.87
CA ALA A 39 -1.85 3.26 11.30
C ALA A 39 -1.53 4.70 11.78
N ASP A 40 -1.25 4.86 13.07
CA ASP A 40 -0.92 6.17 13.66
C ASP A 40 0.43 6.70 13.13
N GLU A 41 1.41 5.82 12.93
CA GLU A 41 2.71 6.18 12.34
C GLU A 41 2.55 6.58 10.86
N LEU A 42 1.67 5.91 10.12
CA LEU A 42 1.36 6.25 8.73
C LEU A 42 0.65 7.61 8.61
N ALA A 43 -0.24 7.92 9.55
CA ALA A 43 -0.87 9.23 9.64
C ALA A 43 0.16 10.33 9.96
N GLY A 44 1.07 10.06 10.89
CA GLY A 44 2.19 10.97 11.19
C GLY A 44 3.08 11.22 9.97
N LEU A 45 3.40 10.17 9.21
CA LEU A 45 4.19 10.30 7.97
C LEU A 45 3.47 11.19 6.93
N ALA A 46 2.14 11.18 6.89
CA ALA A 46 1.36 12.02 6.00
C ALA A 46 1.31 13.51 6.39
N CYS A 47 1.85 13.87 7.56
CA CYS A 47 2.02 15.26 8.00
C CYS A 47 3.36 15.87 7.54
N GLU A 48 4.31 15.07 7.07
CA GLU A 48 5.62 15.54 6.62
C GLU A 48 5.54 16.20 5.23
N GLU A 49 6.22 17.33 5.02
CA GLU A 49 6.12 18.11 3.78
C GLU A 49 6.65 17.37 2.55
N GLU A 50 7.64 16.50 2.74
CA GLU A 50 8.29 15.71 1.69
C GLU A 50 7.51 14.46 1.30
N VAL A 51 6.41 14.15 2.00
CA VAL A 51 5.64 12.93 1.80
C VAL A 51 4.35 13.23 1.04
N GLU A 52 4.25 12.67 -0.17
CA GLU A 52 3.01 12.74 -0.93
C GLU A 52 1.94 11.84 -0.29
N SER A 53 0.83 12.46 0.11
CA SER A 53 -0.31 11.77 0.70
C SER A 53 -1.64 12.33 0.18
N ARG A 54 -2.66 11.48 0.21
CA ARG A 54 -4.02 11.79 -0.24
C ARG A 54 -5.04 11.21 0.74
N LEU A 55 -6.06 12.00 1.05
CA LEU A 55 -7.18 11.61 1.87
C LEU A 55 -8.44 11.64 1.00
N ILE A 56 -9.14 10.51 0.93
CA ILE A 56 -10.37 10.36 0.16
C ILE A 56 -11.50 10.09 1.14
N ILE A 57 -12.57 10.88 1.07
CA ILE A 57 -13.75 10.73 1.91
C ILE A 57 -14.98 10.57 1.01
N GLN A 58 -15.81 9.57 1.30
CA GLN A 58 -17.12 9.38 0.68
C GLN A 58 -18.20 9.78 1.68
N ASP A 59 -19.17 10.59 1.26
CA ASP A 59 -20.43 10.77 1.98
C ASP A 59 -21.45 9.72 1.51
N PRO A 60 -21.83 8.73 2.34
CA PRO A 60 -22.78 7.68 1.94
C PRO A 60 -24.21 8.19 1.71
N ALA A 61 -24.58 9.35 2.26
CA ALA A 61 -25.93 9.88 2.12
C ALA A 61 -26.14 10.59 0.78
N SER A 62 -25.09 11.24 0.26
CA SER A 62 -25.14 12.04 -0.97
C SER A 62 -24.36 11.42 -2.14
N ASP A 63 -23.64 10.31 -1.90
CA ASP A 63 -22.69 9.68 -2.83
C ASP A 63 -21.64 10.66 -3.39
N GLN A 64 -21.30 11.68 -2.60
CA GLN A 64 -20.27 12.64 -2.94
C GLN A 64 -18.89 12.15 -2.49
N TRP A 65 -17.88 12.53 -3.25
CA TRP A 65 -16.49 12.17 -3.01
C TRP A 65 -15.64 13.43 -2.87
N GLU A 66 -14.86 13.49 -1.79
CA GLU A 66 -13.88 14.52 -1.53
C GLU A 66 -12.48 13.92 -1.61
N LEU A 67 -11.55 14.67 -2.21
CA LEU A 67 -10.14 14.35 -2.28
C LEU A 67 -9.34 15.55 -1.76
N SER A 68 -8.54 15.32 -0.73
CA SER A 68 -7.58 16.28 -0.20
C SER A 68 -6.16 15.74 -0.38
N HIS A 69 -5.19 16.63 -0.57
CA HIS A 69 -3.77 16.30 -0.67
C HIS A 69 -3.04 16.82 0.57
N GLY A 70 -2.04 16.07 1.02
CA GLY A 70 -1.19 16.48 2.13
C GLY A 70 -0.21 17.61 1.76
N PRO A 71 0.65 18.01 2.71
CA PRO A 71 0.76 17.44 4.05
C PRO A 71 -0.49 17.74 4.90
N PHE A 72 -0.84 16.80 5.77
CA PHE A 72 -1.96 16.96 6.71
C PHE A 72 -1.47 17.45 8.07
N THR A 73 -2.42 17.64 8.99
CA THR A 73 -2.14 17.97 10.39
C THR A 73 -2.88 16.99 11.30
N ASP A 74 -2.46 16.88 12.56
CA ASP A 74 -3.17 16.07 13.56
C ASP A 74 -4.65 16.48 13.70
N ALA A 75 -4.96 17.76 13.48
CA ALA A 75 -6.33 18.26 13.48
C ALA A 75 -7.16 17.64 12.34
N THR A 76 -6.58 17.49 11.15
CA THR A 76 -7.23 16.82 10.01
C THR A 76 -7.69 15.42 10.39
N PHE A 77 -6.85 14.63 11.06
CA PHE A 77 -7.19 13.27 11.47
C PHE A 77 -8.19 13.23 12.64
N SER A 78 -8.12 14.21 13.54
CA SER A 78 -9.05 14.32 14.67
C SER A 78 -10.48 14.64 14.23
N ASP A 79 -10.64 15.33 13.11
CA ASP A 79 -11.94 15.74 12.54
C ASP A 79 -12.54 14.69 11.58
N LEU A 80 -11.85 13.56 11.35
CA LEU A 80 -12.35 12.52 10.44
C LEU A 80 -13.63 11.84 10.96
N PRO A 81 -14.57 11.50 10.07
CA PRO A 81 -15.71 10.67 10.44
C PRO A 81 -15.25 9.26 10.86
N THR A 82 -16.10 8.53 11.57
CA THR A 82 -15.75 7.19 12.08
C THR A 82 -15.56 6.13 11.00
N ALA A 83 -16.00 6.39 9.76
CA ALA A 83 -15.94 5.46 8.62
C ALA A 83 -16.01 6.22 7.28
N HIS A 84 -15.90 5.48 6.17
CA HIS A 84 -16.06 5.99 4.79
C HIS A 84 -14.97 6.95 4.30
N TRP A 85 -13.74 6.73 4.76
CA TRP A 85 -12.57 7.44 4.26
C TRP A 85 -11.38 6.50 4.12
N THR A 86 -10.37 6.90 3.36
CA THR A 86 -9.09 6.21 3.26
C THR A 86 -7.95 7.22 3.13
N LEU A 87 -6.86 6.97 3.86
CA LEU A 87 -5.58 7.66 3.68
C LEU A 87 -4.70 6.81 2.75
N LEU A 88 -4.07 7.47 1.77
CA LEU A 88 -3.09 6.89 0.86
C LEU A 88 -1.78 7.66 1.03
N VAL A 89 -0.69 6.97 1.33
CA VAL A 89 0.65 7.56 1.45
C VAL A 89 1.57 6.89 0.44
N GLN A 90 2.28 7.70 -0.34
CA GLN A 90 3.12 7.22 -1.43
C GLN A 90 4.53 6.90 -0.95
N ALA A 91 5.21 6.01 -1.67
CA ALA A 91 6.63 5.70 -1.49
C ALA A 91 7.04 5.46 -0.02
N VAL A 92 6.19 4.77 0.75
CA VAL A 92 6.41 4.49 2.18
C VAL A 92 7.71 3.70 2.40
N ASP A 93 8.12 2.90 1.42
CA ASP A 93 9.39 2.16 1.41
C ASP A 93 10.64 3.07 1.45
N HIS A 94 10.55 4.31 1.00
CA HIS A 94 11.66 5.28 1.14
C HIS A 94 11.87 5.74 2.60
N TRP A 95 10.81 5.73 3.40
CA TRP A 95 10.79 6.29 4.75
C TRP A 95 10.81 5.20 5.84
N VAL A 96 10.27 4.02 5.53
CA VAL A 96 10.09 2.91 6.47
C VAL A 96 10.90 1.69 6.01
N PRO A 97 12.02 1.35 6.69
CA PRO A 97 12.84 0.20 6.31
C PRO A 97 12.08 -1.13 6.23
N ALA A 98 11.09 -1.34 7.09
CA ALA A 98 10.25 -2.54 7.06
C ALA A 98 9.37 -2.63 5.80
N ALA A 99 8.97 -1.49 5.21
CA ALA A 99 8.24 -1.47 3.95
C ALA A 99 9.16 -1.78 2.76
N ALA A 100 10.41 -1.28 2.77
CA ALA A 100 11.42 -1.66 1.78
C ALA A 100 11.81 -3.15 1.87
N GLU A 101 11.92 -3.69 3.09
CA GLU A 101 12.15 -5.13 3.30
C GLU A 101 10.98 -5.95 2.74
N PHE A 102 9.74 -5.52 3.00
CA PHE A 102 8.56 -6.15 2.43
C PHE A 102 8.56 -6.14 0.88
N LEU A 103 8.93 -5.02 0.26
CA LEU A 103 9.05 -4.91 -1.19
C LEU A 103 10.07 -5.89 -1.78
N SER A 104 11.14 -6.20 -1.03
CA SER A 104 12.21 -7.10 -1.48
C SER A 104 11.76 -8.55 -1.71
N GLU A 105 10.64 -8.97 -1.12
CA GLU A 105 10.02 -10.27 -1.39
C GLU A 105 9.59 -10.42 -2.86
N PHE A 106 9.44 -9.31 -3.59
CA PHE A 106 8.98 -9.25 -4.98
C PHE A 106 10.11 -9.10 -6.03
N TYR A 107 11.39 -9.14 -5.62
CA TYR A 107 12.55 -8.94 -6.51
C TYR A 107 12.83 -10.09 -7.50
N PHE A 108 11.88 -10.99 -7.73
CA PHE A 108 11.87 -11.85 -8.93
C PHE A 108 11.40 -11.09 -10.18
N ILE A 109 10.78 -9.91 -10.01
CA ILE A 109 10.58 -8.93 -11.08
C ILE A 109 11.81 -7.99 -11.11
N PRO A 110 12.33 -7.63 -12.30
CA PRO A 110 13.44 -6.69 -12.40
C PRO A 110 13.13 -5.35 -11.70
N SER A 111 14.09 -4.83 -10.94
CA SER A 111 13.88 -3.65 -10.09
C SER A 111 13.42 -2.40 -10.85
N TRP A 112 13.81 -2.23 -12.11
CA TRP A 112 13.40 -1.10 -12.95
C TRP A 112 11.92 -1.14 -13.38
N ARG A 113 11.22 -2.26 -13.14
CA ARG A 113 9.78 -2.45 -13.38
C ARG A 113 8.96 -2.30 -12.10
N VAL A 114 9.61 -2.09 -10.97
CA VAL A 114 8.91 -1.75 -9.72
C VAL A 114 8.55 -0.28 -9.82
N ASP A 115 7.29 0.06 -9.55
CA ASP A 115 6.68 1.40 -9.66
C ASP A 115 6.27 1.88 -11.07
N ASP A 116 6.77 1.24 -12.14
CA ASP A 116 6.38 1.49 -13.55
C ASP A 116 4.96 0.97 -13.88
#